data_AF-A0A4Y8ZLA8-F1
#
_entry.id   AF-A0A4Y8ZLA8-F1
#
_cell.length_a   1.000
_cell.length_b   1.000
_cell.length_c   1.000
_cell.angle_alpha   90.00
_cell.angle_beta   90.00
_cell.angle_gamma   90.00
#
_symmetry.space_group_name_H-M   'P 1'
#
loop_
_entity.id
_entity.type
_entity.pdbx_description
1 polymer ?
#
loop_
_entity_poly.entity_id
_entity_poly.type
_entity_poly.pdbx_seq_one_letter_code
_entity_poly.pdbx_strand_id
1 'polypeptide(L)'
;MIRVIAASIAAAALVAAVPATAQTQAAELSEAQRNAFASWLEAVSEAMTVASDGVQALGEIRPLFAAVRSPAEAKAVGPRIRAIVAGARRKTEQANAMLAAMSVPDLDLGAGLTPKQIVSEARDQNAKVLELLGNVDGLMVAMEIGDRTTGDRLAPKVLEGAFLLIDSNRLLMRNRQAMIPTSESSHQALGVLLQIYRGMKASASAWLRSRGGPQEAVAASFRTELGALARDVRLVAAAGRKNLARERGEVEAGARAGGLSASESADLAAMGRMLDEEAKVFALADDIAALAERESATTAAALTRQASPELLAKLSELELRFHAITTAQTTIAAGIAR
;
A
#
# COMPACT_ATOMS: atom_id res chain seq x y z
N MET A 1 3.08 5.43 10.77
CA MET A 1 2.07 5.58 9.70
C MET A 1 2.03 6.98 9.08
N ILE A 2 1.78 8.09 9.80
CA ILE A 2 1.71 9.44 9.18
C ILE A 2 3.05 9.91 8.57
N ARG A 3 4.20 9.68 9.23
CA ARG A 3 5.54 9.99 8.67
C ARG A 3 5.94 9.09 7.48
N VAL A 4 5.21 8.01 7.27
CA VAL A 4 5.51 6.94 6.29
C VAL A 4 4.91 7.28 4.91
N ILE A 5 3.84 8.07 4.91
CA ILE A 5 3.06 8.44 3.72
C ILE A 5 3.69 9.64 3.00
N ALA A 6 4.23 10.63 3.73
CA ALA A 6 4.98 11.74 3.15
C ALA A 6 6.27 11.27 2.44
N ALA A 7 6.96 10.26 2.99
CA ALA A 7 8.13 9.64 2.35
C ALA A 7 7.77 8.89 1.05
N SER A 8 6.58 8.28 1.00
CA SER A 8 6.07 7.56 -0.18
C SER A 8 5.66 8.48 -1.34
N ILE A 9 5.46 9.78 -1.07
CA ILE A 9 5.19 10.80 -2.11
C ILE A 9 6.51 11.31 -2.68
N ALA A 10 7.55 11.48 -1.85
CA ALA A 10 8.87 11.94 -2.29
C ALA A 10 9.62 10.90 -3.13
N ALA A 11 9.50 9.59 -2.81
CA ALA A 11 10.14 8.51 -3.57
C ALA A 11 9.59 8.31 -4.99
N ALA A 12 8.35 8.77 -5.25
CA ALA A 12 7.68 8.64 -6.54
C ALA A 12 8.05 9.74 -7.54
N ALA A 13 8.52 10.91 -7.08
CA ALA A 13 8.89 12.02 -7.95
C ALA A 13 10.20 11.79 -8.75
N LEU A 14 10.94 10.70 -8.48
CA LEU A 14 12.27 10.47 -9.02
C LEU A 14 12.42 9.22 -9.89
N VAL A 15 11.42 8.34 -9.93
CA VAL A 15 11.35 7.25 -10.94
C VAL A 15 11.03 7.81 -12.33
N ALA A 16 10.54 9.06 -12.42
CA ALA A 16 10.26 9.74 -13.68
C ALA A 16 11.50 10.37 -14.37
N ALA A 17 12.71 10.20 -13.85
CA ALA A 17 13.91 10.90 -14.33
C ALA A 17 15.11 9.99 -14.68
N VAL A 18 14.85 8.78 -15.19
CA VAL A 18 15.90 7.91 -15.75
C VAL A 18 15.73 7.85 -17.27
N PRO A 19 16.76 8.17 -18.08
CA PRO A 19 16.66 8.10 -19.54
C PRO A 19 16.45 6.65 -19.99
N ALA A 20 15.42 6.44 -20.80
CA ALA A 20 15.07 5.14 -21.35
C ALA A 20 16.14 4.63 -22.32
N THR A 21 16.77 3.50 -22.00
CA THR A 21 17.55 2.72 -22.99
C THR A 21 16.78 1.46 -23.41
N ALA A 22 16.26 1.53 -24.65
CA ALA A 22 15.97 0.47 -25.63
C ALA A 22 15.22 -0.83 -25.20
N GLN A 23 13.89 -0.73 -25.24
CA GLN A 23 12.93 -1.53 -26.03
C GLN A 23 13.07 -3.06 -26.21
N THR A 24 11.99 -3.76 -25.81
CA THR A 24 11.41 -4.85 -26.63
C THR A 24 9.88 -4.75 -26.60
N GLN A 25 9.27 -4.82 -27.79
CA GLN A 25 7.93 -4.32 -28.12
C GLN A 25 6.76 -5.14 -27.55
N ALA A 26 6.08 -4.60 -26.52
CA ALA A 26 4.64 -4.34 -26.65
C ALA A 26 4.48 -3.04 -27.45
N ALA A 27 3.35 -2.79 -28.12
CA ALA A 27 3.16 -1.54 -28.87
C ALA A 27 3.45 -0.36 -27.93
N GLU A 28 4.62 0.25 -28.08
CA GLU A 28 5.05 1.25 -27.12
C GLU A 28 4.16 2.46 -27.29
N LEU A 29 3.43 2.79 -26.22
CA LEU A 29 2.79 4.08 -26.09
C LEU A 29 3.78 5.16 -26.53
N SER A 30 3.34 6.06 -27.39
CA SER A 30 4.13 7.26 -27.69
C SER A 30 4.48 7.99 -26.40
N GLU A 31 5.58 8.74 -26.38
CA GLU A 31 5.97 9.55 -25.23
C GLU A 31 4.83 10.46 -24.75
N ALA A 32 4.09 11.06 -25.69
CA ALA A 32 2.90 11.85 -25.37
C ALA A 32 1.79 11.04 -24.67
N GLN A 33 1.55 9.79 -25.09
CA GLN A 33 0.58 8.90 -24.43
C GLN A 33 1.05 8.46 -23.04
N ARG A 34 2.36 8.20 -22.86
CA ARG A 34 2.94 7.89 -21.55
C ARG A 34 2.80 9.07 -20.60
N ASN A 35 3.13 10.28 -21.05
CA ASN A 35 3.01 11.49 -20.24
C ASN A 35 1.55 11.78 -19.88
N ALA A 36 0.62 11.67 -20.84
CA ALA A 36 -0.81 11.83 -20.57
C ALA A 36 -1.35 10.78 -19.59
N PHE A 37 -0.91 9.53 -19.71
CA PHE A 37 -1.26 8.47 -18.78
C PHE A 37 -0.69 8.72 -17.38
N ALA A 38 0.58 9.13 -17.28
CA ALA A 38 1.22 9.47 -16.02
C ALA A 38 0.49 10.61 -15.31
N SER A 39 0.20 11.72 -16.00
CA SER A 39 -0.56 12.85 -15.43
C SER A 39 -1.97 12.45 -15.01
N TRP A 40 -2.64 11.59 -15.79
CA TRP A 40 -3.94 11.04 -15.39
C TRP A 40 -3.83 10.18 -14.12
N LEU A 41 -2.81 9.34 -14.02
CA LEU A 41 -2.61 8.47 -12.85
C LEU A 41 -2.19 9.26 -11.61
N GLU A 42 -1.44 10.36 -11.78
CA GLU A 42 -1.17 11.32 -10.72
C GLU A 42 -2.46 11.93 -10.19
N ALA A 43 -3.37 12.35 -11.07
CA ALA A 43 -4.68 12.86 -10.65
C ALA A 43 -5.51 11.81 -9.90
N VAL A 44 -5.51 10.55 -10.36
CA VAL A 44 -6.14 9.43 -9.62
C VAL A 44 -5.49 9.27 -8.25
N SER A 45 -4.16 9.32 -8.17
CA SER A 45 -3.40 9.18 -6.93
C SER A 45 -3.69 10.34 -5.97
N GLU A 46 -3.85 11.56 -6.47
CA GLU A 46 -4.24 12.73 -5.69
C GLU A 46 -5.63 12.54 -5.06
N ALA A 47 -6.62 12.11 -5.85
CA ALA A 47 -7.95 11.80 -5.33
C ALA A 47 -7.89 10.73 -4.23
N MET A 48 -7.09 9.67 -4.43
CA MET A 48 -6.90 8.63 -3.43
C MET A 48 -6.18 9.14 -2.17
N THR A 49 -5.22 10.06 -2.29
CA THR A 49 -4.57 10.72 -1.15
C THR A 49 -5.58 11.53 -0.34
N VAL A 50 -6.45 12.31 -1.00
CA VAL A 50 -7.52 13.08 -0.32
C VAL A 50 -8.41 12.15 0.51
N ALA A 51 -8.86 11.02 -0.07
CA ALA A 51 -9.64 10.03 0.65
C ALA A 51 -8.84 9.41 1.81
N SER A 52 -7.58 9.02 1.57
CA SER A 52 -6.69 8.42 2.57
C SER A 52 -6.49 9.34 3.78
N ASP A 53 -6.31 10.64 3.59
CA ASP A 53 -6.18 11.61 4.67
C ASP A 53 -7.44 11.66 5.55
N GLY A 54 -8.61 11.42 4.97
CA GLY A 54 -9.87 11.28 5.71
C GLY A 54 -9.87 10.04 6.60
N VAL A 55 -9.46 8.89 6.04
CA VAL A 55 -9.42 7.62 6.79
C VAL A 55 -8.34 7.65 7.87
N GLN A 56 -7.20 8.30 7.64
CA GLN A 56 -6.14 8.46 8.64
C GLN A 56 -6.62 9.20 9.90
N ALA A 57 -7.51 10.19 9.75
CA ALA A 57 -8.10 10.90 10.87
C ALA A 57 -8.92 9.96 11.79
N LEU A 58 -9.41 8.82 11.29
CA LEU A 58 -10.06 7.80 12.12
C LEU A 58 -9.11 7.17 13.15
N GLY A 59 -7.79 7.30 12.96
CA GLY A 59 -6.81 6.91 13.97
C GLY A 59 -7.02 7.62 15.31
N GLU A 60 -7.58 8.83 15.29
CA GLU A 60 -7.93 9.59 16.50
C GLU A 60 -9.15 9.03 17.24
N ILE A 61 -9.97 8.21 16.59
CA ILE A 61 -11.20 7.65 17.16
C ILE A 61 -10.86 6.48 18.13
N ARG A 62 -9.80 5.72 17.86
CA ARG A 62 -9.41 4.58 18.71
C ARG A 62 -9.29 4.93 20.20
N PRO A 63 -8.50 5.95 20.62
CA PRO A 63 -8.42 6.33 22.04
C PRO A 63 -9.76 6.82 22.59
N LEU A 64 -10.63 7.42 21.75
CA LEU A 64 -11.96 7.86 22.17
C LEU A 64 -12.88 6.68 22.49
N PHE A 65 -12.97 5.67 21.61
CA PHE A 65 -13.72 4.44 21.91
C PHE A 65 -13.13 3.70 23.11
N ALA A 66 -11.80 3.66 23.25
CA ALA A 66 -11.14 2.99 24.36
C ALA A 66 -11.48 3.62 25.72
N ALA A 67 -11.84 4.90 25.76
CA ALA A 67 -12.24 5.62 26.97
C ALA A 67 -13.71 5.37 27.36
N VAL A 68 -14.55 4.86 26.46
CA VAL A 68 -15.97 4.63 26.77
C VAL A 68 -16.15 3.34 27.57
N ARG A 69 -16.79 3.46 28.74
CA ARG A 69 -17.21 2.37 29.62
C ARG A 69 -18.72 2.42 29.92
N SER A 70 -19.37 3.53 29.64
CA SER A 70 -20.79 3.74 29.89
C SER A 70 -21.48 4.56 28.79
N PRO A 71 -22.82 4.49 28.66
CA PRO A 71 -23.58 5.36 27.76
C PRO A 71 -23.41 6.86 28.03
N ALA A 72 -23.15 7.25 29.29
CA ALA A 72 -22.91 8.65 29.64
C ALA A 72 -21.59 9.17 29.05
N GLU A 73 -20.52 8.38 29.16
CA GLU A 73 -19.24 8.70 28.53
C GLU A 73 -19.34 8.65 27.01
N ALA A 74 -20.10 7.70 26.46
CA ALA A 74 -20.39 7.61 25.04
C ALA A 74 -21.01 8.94 24.53
N LYS A 75 -22.01 9.47 25.22
CA LYS A 75 -22.64 10.77 24.89
C LYS A 75 -21.66 11.93 24.98
N ALA A 76 -20.70 11.89 25.91
CA ALA A 76 -19.68 12.93 26.04
C ALA A 76 -18.68 12.93 24.87
N VAL A 77 -18.26 11.75 24.40
CA VAL A 77 -17.28 11.64 23.29
C VAL A 77 -17.91 11.64 21.91
N GLY A 78 -19.19 11.27 21.80
CA GLY A 78 -19.93 11.10 20.55
C GLY A 78 -19.85 12.29 19.58
N PRO A 79 -20.03 13.54 20.03
CA PRO A 79 -19.88 14.72 19.16
C PRO A 79 -18.49 14.82 18.50
N ARG A 80 -17.42 14.46 19.22
CA ARG A 80 -16.05 14.49 18.68
C ARG A 80 -15.84 13.39 17.64
N ILE A 81 -16.34 12.18 17.90
CA ILE A 81 -16.27 11.07 16.94
C ILE A 81 -17.05 11.43 15.67
N ARG A 82 -18.27 11.97 15.80
CA ARG A 82 -19.07 12.43 14.66
C ARG A 82 -18.40 13.54 13.86
N ALA A 83 -17.71 14.48 14.51
CA ALA A 83 -16.95 15.51 13.81
C ALA A 83 -15.82 14.93 12.95
N ILE A 84 -15.08 13.95 13.48
CA ILE A 84 -14.02 13.23 12.74
C ILE A 84 -14.64 12.47 11.56
N VAL A 85 -15.72 11.71 11.80
CA VAL A 85 -16.44 10.96 10.75
C VAL A 85 -16.95 11.87 9.65
N ALA A 86 -17.55 13.01 9.99
CA ALA A 86 -18.04 14.00 9.02
C ALA A 86 -16.89 14.61 8.20
N GLY A 87 -15.74 14.88 8.84
CA GLY A 87 -14.53 15.34 8.15
C GLY A 87 -14.00 14.32 7.14
N ALA A 88 -13.90 13.06 7.57
CA ALA A 88 -13.49 11.95 6.70
C ALA A 88 -14.46 11.77 5.53
N ARG A 89 -15.78 11.81 5.79
CA ARG A 89 -16.83 11.69 4.78
C ARG A 89 -16.69 12.75 3.69
N ARG A 90 -16.55 14.02 4.08
CA ARG A 90 -16.34 15.13 3.12
C ARG A 90 -15.13 14.90 2.22
N LYS A 91 -14.01 14.43 2.78
CA LYS A 91 -12.80 14.11 1.99
C LYS A 91 -13.03 12.95 1.02
N THR A 92 -13.70 11.88 1.46
CA THR A 92 -14.02 10.75 0.57
C THR A 92 -15.00 11.16 -0.54
N GLU A 93 -15.99 12.01 -0.24
CA GLU A 93 -16.92 12.56 -1.23
C GLU A 93 -16.20 13.49 -2.22
N GLN A 94 -15.26 14.32 -1.74
CA GLN A 94 -14.39 15.13 -2.59
C GLN A 94 -13.57 14.25 -3.55
N ALA A 95 -12.94 13.19 -3.04
CA ALA A 95 -12.21 12.23 -3.88
C ALA A 95 -13.11 11.57 -4.94
N ASN A 96 -14.35 11.21 -4.59
CA ASN A 96 -15.32 10.70 -5.56
C ASN A 96 -15.67 11.73 -6.64
N ALA A 97 -15.84 13.00 -6.27
CA ALA A 97 -16.08 14.07 -7.24
C ALA A 97 -14.89 14.24 -8.20
N MET A 98 -13.66 14.18 -7.69
CA MET A 98 -12.44 14.21 -8.51
C MET A 98 -12.42 13.03 -9.50
N LEU A 99 -12.62 11.80 -9.02
CA LEU A 99 -12.66 10.59 -9.86
C LEU A 99 -13.81 10.59 -10.87
N ALA A 100 -14.92 11.28 -10.58
CA ALA A 100 -16.05 11.42 -11.50
C ALA A 100 -15.77 12.44 -12.62
N ALA A 101 -15.00 13.49 -12.31
CA ALA A 101 -14.62 14.53 -13.28
C ALA A 101 -13.49 14.10 -14.23
N MET A 102 -12.73 13.06 -13.89
CA MET A 102 -11.63 12.57 -14.72
C MET A 102 -12.12 11.94 -16.03
N SER A 103 -11.54 12.38 -17.15
CA SER A 103 -11.65 11.66 -18.42
C SER A 103 -10.73 10.44 -18.37
N VAL A 104 -11.31 9.24 -18.51
CA VAL A 104 -10.54 7.99 -18.47
C VAL A 104 -9.88 7.76 -19.83
N PRO A 105 -8.54 7.68 -19.91
CA PRO A 105 -7.86 7.39 -21.16
C PRO A 105 -8.29 6.04 -21.71
N ASP A 106 -8.52 5.98 -23.02
CA ASP A 106 -8.74 4.71 -23.73
C ASP A 106 -7.38 4.18 -24.20
N LEU A 107 -6.63 3.60 -23.26
CA LEU A 107 -5.29 3.06 -23.50
C LEU A 107 -5.29 1.56 -23.18
N ASP A 108 -4.80 0.77 -24.13
CA ASP A 108 -4.45 -0.63 -23.92
C ASP A 108 -3.00 -0.70 -23.43
N LEU A 109 -2.84 -0.87 -22.12
CA LEU A 109 -1.52 -0.99 -21.47
C LEU A 109 -0.99 -2.44 -21.54
N GLY A 110 -1.65 -3.33 -22.30
CA GLY A 110 -1.33 -4.75 -22.37
C GLY A 110 -1.85 -5.55 -21.17
N ALA A 111 -1.09 -6.56 -20.75
CA ALA A 111 -1.45 -7.43 -19.63
C ALA A 111 -1.28 -6.69 -18.28
N GLY A 112 -2.24 -5.82 -17.97
CA GLY A 112 -2.27 -4.99 -16.76
C GLY A 112 -3.67 -4.47 -16.45
N LEU A 113 -3.80 -3.64 -15.42
CA LEU A 113 -5.06 -2.97 -15.10
C LEU A 113 -5.32 -1.85 -16.11
N THR A 114 -6.46 -1.91 -16.79
CA THR A 114 -6.92 -0.83 -17.66
C THR A 114 -7.22 0.44 -16.85
N PRO A 115 -7.12 1.64 -17.46
CA PRO A 115 -7.50 2.88 -16.79
C PRO A 115 -8.92 2.85 -16.18
N LYS A 116 -9.86 2.17 -16.87
CA LYS A 116 -11.23 1.94 -16.39
C LYS A 116 -11.28 1.10 -15.12
N GLN A 117 -10.48 0.03 -15.04
CA GLN A 117 -10.39 -0.81 -13.85
C GLN A 117 -9.81 -0.04 -12.66
N ILE A 118 -8.76 0.76 -12.87
CA ILE A 118 -8.15 1.57 -11.80
C ILE A 118 -9.17 2.53 -11.18
N VAL A 119 -9.94 3.25 -12.01
CA VAL A 119 -10.98 4.18 -11.51
C VAL A 119 -12.14 3.43 -10.86
N SER A 120 -12.54 2.28 -11.40
CA SER A 120 -13.57 1.43 -10.79
C SER A 120 -13.14 0.98 -9.39
N GLU A 121 -11.93 0.45 -9.25
CA GLU A 121 -11.41 -0.01 -7.96
C GLU A 121 -11.23 1.14 -6.96
N ALA A 122 -10.83 2.32 -7.42
CA ALA A 122 -10.76 3.53 -6.59
C ALA A 122 -12.15 3.95 -6.07
N ARG A 123 -13.18 3.92 -6.92
CA ARG A 123 -14.57 4.21 -6.53
C ARG A 123 -15.11 3.16 -5.57
N ASP A 124 -14.86 1.88 -5.83
CA ASP A 124 -15.26 0.77 -4.95
C ASP A 124 -14.60 0.91 -3.58
N GLN A 125 -13.34 1.34 -3.53
CA GLN A 125 -12.62 1.60 -2.30
C GLN A 125 -13.25 2.77 -1.52
N ASN A 126 -13.55 3.88 -2.19
CA ASN A 126 -14.22 5.02 -1.57
C ASN A 126 -15.62 4.64 -1.05
N ALA A 127 -16.36 3.79 -1.78
CA ALA A 127 -17.65 3.29 -1.33
C ALA A 127 -17.53 2.49 -0.02
N LYS A 128 -16.54 1.60 0.08
CA LYS A 128 -16.25 0.85 1.31
C LYS A 128 -15.84 1.76 2.46
N VAL A 129 -15.09 2.82 2.20
CA VAL A 129 -14.76 3.84 3.21
C VAL A 129 -16.01 4.53 3.71
N LEU A 130 -16.93 4.95 2.82
CA LEU A 130 -18.20 5.57 3.22
C LEU A 130 -19.08 4.62 4.05
N GLU A 131 -19.07 3.33 3.74
CA GLU A 131 -19.74 2.30 4.54
C GLU A 131 -19.11 2.19 5.95
N LEU A 132 -17.78 2.12 6.04
CA LEU A 132 -17.06 2.14 7.33
C LEU A 132 -17.46 3.36 8.16
N LEU A 133 -17.46 4.55 7.56
CA LEU A 133 -17.83 5.78 8.24
C LEU A 133 -19.27 5.73 8.79
N GLY A 134 -20.18 5.11 8.04
CA GLY A 134 -21.54 4.83 8.51
C GLY A 134 -21.57 3.83 9.67
N ASN A 135 -20.76 2.77 9.61
CA ASN A 135 -20.65 1.78 10.69
C ASN A 135 -20.05 2.38 11.98
N VAL A 136 -19.09 3.29 11.88
CA VAL A 136 -18.49 4.00 13.03
C VAL A 136 -19.52 4.89 13.72
N ASP A 137 -20.26 5.68 12.94
CA ASP A 137 -21.33 6.53 13.48
C ASP A 137 -22.45 5.70 14.11
N GLY A 138 -22.90 4.64 13.42
CA GLY A 138 -23.91 3.73 13.95
C GLY A 138 -23.46 3.02 15.24
N LEU A 139 -22.20 2.61 15.34
CA LEU A 139 -21.64 2.03 16.56
C LEU A 139 -21.64 3.06 17.70
N MET A 140 -21.26 4.30 17.41
CA MET A 140 -21.29 5.40 18.38
C MET A 140 -22.71 5.63 18.90
N VAL A 141 -23.72 5.70 18.02
CA VAL A 141 -25.13 5.85 18.41
C VAL A 141 -25.58 4.69 19.29
N ALA A 142 -25.24 3.44 18.93
CA ALA A 142 -25.57 2.27 19.74
C ALA A 142 -24.97 2.35 21.16
N MET A 143 -23.72 2.81 21.28
CA MET A 143 -23.06 3.02 22.57
C MET A 143 -23.72 4.14 23.40
N GLU A 144 -24.17 5.22 22.78
CA GLU A 144 -24.86 6.35 23.44
C GLU A 144 -26.20 5.94 24.07
N ILE A 145 -26.92 5.01 23.45
CA ILE A 145 -28.23 4.53 23.94
C ILE A 145 -28.14 3.19 24.70
N GLY A 146 -26.95 2.58 24.77
CA GLY A 146 -26.74 1.29 25.42
C GLY A 146 -27.29 0.09 24.65
N ASP A 147 -27.49 0.20 23.33
CA ASP A 147 -27.94 -0.89 22.46
C ASP A 147 -26.77 -1.85 22.18
N ARG A 148 -26.65 -2.85 23.04
CA ARG A 148 -25.61 -3.89 22.93
C ARG A 148 -25.77 -4.73 21.66
N THR A 149 -27.00 -5.03 21.24
CA THR A 149 -27.25 -5.88 20.06
C THR A 149 -26.75 -5.21 18.79
N THR A 150 -27.03 -3.91 18.60
CA THR A 150 -26.48 -3.16 17.47
C THR A 150 -24.98 -2.95 17.60
N GLY A 151 -24.49 -2.69 18.81
CA GLY A 151 -23.06 -2.56 19.10
C GLY A 151 -22.26 -3.80 18.70
N ASP A 152 -22.68 -4.98 19.15
CA ASP A 152 -22.04 -6.26 18.87
C ASP A 152 -22.08 -6.61 17.37
N ARG A 153 -23.13 -6.16 16.66
CA ARG A 153 -23.25 -6.32 15.20
C ARG A 153 -22.33 -5.38 14.42
N LEU A 154 -22.12 -4.14 14.88
CA LEU A 154 -21.36 -3.12 14.16
C LEU A 154 -19.86 -3.13 14.50
N ALA A 155 -19.48 -3.48 15.73
CA ALA A 155 -18.09 -3.57 16.16
C ALA A 155 -17.19 -4.38 15.22
N PRO A 156 -17.53 -5.62 14.78
CA PRO A 156 -16.70 -6.36 13.84
C PRO A 156 -16.59 -5.68 12.47
N LYS A 157 -17.64 -4.98 12.01
CA LYS A 157 -17.62 -4.23 10.74
C LYS A 157 -16.71 -3.00 10.80
N VAL A 158 -16.67 -2.31 11.95
CA VAL A 158 -15.75 -1.20 12.18
C VAL A 158 -14.29 -1.70 12.19
N LEU A 159 -14.04 -2.85 12.83
CA LEU A 159 -12.71 -3.47 12.83
C LEU A 159 -12.30 -3.94 11.43
N GLU A 160 -13.21 -4.56 10.68
CA GLU A 160 -12.97 -4.95 9.28
C GLU A 160 -12.67 -3.73 8.41
N GLY A 161 -13.47 -2.67 8.53
CA GLY A 161 -13.26 -1.45 7.78
C GLY A 161 -11.95 -0.75 8.14
N ALA A 162 -11.44 -0.86 9.37
CA ALA A 162 -10.11 -0.34 9.72
C ALA A 162 -8.99 -0.98 8.87
N PHE A 163 -9.19 -2.22 8.39
CA PHE A 163 -8.24 -2.89 7.49
C PHE A 163 -8.35 -2.42 6.03
N LEU A 164 -9.36 -1.63 5.66
CA LEU A 164 -9.45 -1.00 4.33
C LEU A 164 -8.29 -0.03 4.05
N LEU A 165 -7.63 0.48 5.10
CA LEU A 165 -6.41 1.27 4.94
C LEU A 165 -5.30 0.48 4.22
N ILE A 166 -5.18 -0.81 4.51
CA ILE A 166 -4.22 -1.72 3.87
C ILE A 166 -4.55 -1.86 2.38
N ASP A 167 -5.83 -2.03 2.04
CA ASP A 167 -6.29 -2.12 0.65
C ASP A 167 -6.08 -0.80 -0.12
N SER A 168 -6.31 0.34 0.53
CA SER A 168 -6.11 1.66 -0.07
C SER A 168 -4.64 1.89 -0.45
N ASN A 169 -3.73 1.56 0.47
CA ASN A 169 -2.29 1.66 0.20
C ASN A 169 -1.84 0.66 -0.88
N ARG A 170 -2.37 -0.57 -0.85
CA ARG A 170 -2.11 -1.56 -1.89
C ARG A 170 -2.56 -1.07 -3.27
N LEU A 171 -3.75 -0.49 -3.38
CA LEU A 171 -4.25 0.09 -4.63
C LEU A 171 -3.33 1.20 -5.14
N LEU A 172 -2.96 2.15 -4.27
CA LEU A 172 -2.05 3.24 -4.59
C LEU A 172 -0.69 2.72 -5.10
N MET A 173 -0.09 1.75 -4.40
CA MET A 173 1.19 1.17 -4.80
C MET A 173 1.10 0.37 -6.11
N ARG A 174 0.00 -0.34 -6.34
CA ARG A 174 -0.19 -1.13 -7.56
C ARG A 174 -0.37 -0.22 -8.77
N ASN A 175 -1.09 0.89 -8.62
CA ASN A 175 -1.20 1.92 -9.65
C ASN A 175 0.19 2.46 -10.00
N ARG A 176 1.00 2.79 -8.99
CA ARG A 176 2.38 3.26 -9.21
C ARG A 176 3.25 2.20 -9.89
N GLN A 177 3.15 0.94 -9.47
CA GLN A 177 3.86 -0.17 -10.08
C GLN A 177 3.53 -0.31 -11.57
N ALA A 178 2.28 -0.04 -11.97
CA ALA A 178 1.86 -0.08 -13.37
C ALA A 178 2.52 1.00 -14.26
N MET A 179 3.11 2.04 -13.68
CA MET A 179 3.90 3.03 -14.43
C MET A 179 5.34 2.58 -14.68
N ILE A 180 5.81 1.54 -13.99
CA ILE A 180 7.19 1.09 -14.07
C ILE A 180 7.24 -0.13 -14.99
N PRO A 181 8.08 -0.13 -16.04
CA PRO A 181 8.28 -1.29 -16.89
C PRO A 181 8.63 -2.54 -16.09
N THR A 182 8.04 -3.69 -16.44
CA THR A 182 8.28 -4.96 -15.75
C THR A 182 9.74 -5.42 -15.82
N SER A 183 10.52 -4.88 -16.76
CA SER A 183 11.95 -5.13 -16.93
C SER A 183 12.84 -4.36 -15.95
N GLU A 184 12.29 -3.38 -15.23
CA GLU A 184 13.03 -2.58 -14.25
C GLU A 184 12.91 -3.17 -12.85
N SER A 185 14.00 -3.18 -12.09
CA SER A 185 14.01 -3.73 -10.73
C SER A 185 13.06 -2.98 -9.77
N SER A 186 12.82 -1.69 -10.01
CA SER A 186 11.85 -0.87 -9.26
C SER A 186 10.41 -1.35 -9.39
N HIS A 187 10.06 -1.99 -10.50
CA HIS A 187 8.76 -2.66 -10.63
C HIS A 187 8.64 -3.79 -9.60
N GLN A 188 9.68 -4.62 -9.44
CA GLN A 188 9.66 -5.70 -8.46
C GLN A 188 9.82 -5.20 -7.03
N ALA A 189 10.56 -4.11 -6.80
CA ALA A 189 10.66 -3.49 -5.48
C ALA A 189 9.28 -3.06 -4.97
N LEU A 190 8.46 -2.38 -5.78
CA LEU A 190 7.06 -2.11 -5.44
C LEU A 190 6.23 -3.39 -5.28
N GLY A 191 6.53 -4.42 -6.07
CA GLY A 191 5.93 -5.75 -5.93
C GLY A 191 6.14 -6.35 -4.53
N VAL A 192 7.31 -6.17 -3.93
CA VAL A 192 7.60 -6.61 -2.54
C VAL A 192 6.69 -5.88 -1.54
N LEU A 193 6.52 -4.56 -1.69
CA LEU A 193 5.62 -3.79 -0.82
C LEU A 193 4.15 -4.24 -0.97
N LEU A 194 3.71 -4.57 -2.18
CA LEU A 194 2.37 -5.13 -2.41
C LEU A 194 2.18 -6.47 -1.68
N GLN A 195 3.22 -7.30 -1.60
CA GLN A 195 3.17 -8.54 -0.82
C GLN A 195 3.09 -8.26 0.69
N ILE A 196 3.78 -7.23 1.20
CA ILE A 196 3.63 -6.79 2.60
C ILE A 196 2.16 -6.48 2.90
N TYR A 197 1.51 -5.65 2.07
CA TYR A 197 0.10 -5.30 2.28
C TYR A 197 -0.84 -6.51 2.15
N ARG A 198 -0.56 -7.43 1.22
CA ARG A 198 -1.31 -8.68 1.13
C ARG A 198 -1.22 -9.49 2.43
N GLY A 199 -0.01 -9.64 2.97
CA GLY A 199 0.22 -10.35 4.24
C GLY A 199 -0.49 -9.69 5.43
N MET A 200 -0.45 -8.35 5.52
CA MET A 200 -1.14 -7.61 6.57
C MET A 200 -2.64 -7.85 6.52
N LYS A 201 -3.25 -7.78 5.32
CA LYS A 201 -4.67 -8.06 5.13
C LYS A 201 -5.02 -9.50 5.51
N ALA A 202 -4.22 -10.47 5.09
CA ALA A 202 -4.43 -11.88 5.41
C ALA A 202 -4.42 -12.10 6.94
N SER A 203 -3.42 -11.52 7.64
CA SER A 203 -3.30 -11.59 9.10
C SER A 203 -4.50 -10.96 9.81
N ALA A 204 -4.85 -9.73 9.44
CA ALA A 204 -6.00 -9.01 9.98
C ALA A 204 -7.31 -9.78 9.82
N SER A 205 -7.56 -10.28 8.59
CA SER A 205 -8.78 -11.00 8.25
C SER A 205 -8.86 -12.36 8.94
N ALA A 206 -7.74 -13.06 9.10
CA ALA A 206 -7.69 -14.34 9.82
C ALA A 206 -7.96 -14.13 11.32
N TRP A 207 -7.33 -13.11 11.92
CA TRP A 207 -7.53 -12.75 13.33
C TRP A 207 -8.98 -12.35 13.64
N LEU A 208 -9.62 -11.57 12.75
CA LEU A 208 -11.02 -11.19 12.95
C LEU A 208 -11.95 -12.39 12.81
N ARG A 209 -11.77 -13.20 11.75
CA ARG A 209 -12.63 -14.36 11.48
C ARG A 209 -12.48 -15.48 12.53
N SER A 210 -11.33 -15.63 13.19
CA SER A 210 -11.15 -16.65 14.23
C SER A 210 -12.03 -16.43 15.47
N ARG A 211 -12.58 -15.22 15.65
CA ARG A 211 -13.42 -14.84 16.80
C ARG A 211 -14.91 -15.13 16.65
N GLY A 212 -15.36 -15.47 15.46
CA GLY A 212 -16.78 -15.76 15.20
C GLY A 212 -17.03 -16.82 14.13
N GLY A 213 -15.98 -17.25 13.41
CA GLY A 213 -16.08 -18.25 12.35
C GLY A 213 -15.55 -19.63 12.74
N PRO A 214 -15.67 -20.62 11.83
CA PRO A 214 -15.13 -21.96 12.03
C PRO A 214 -13.60 -21.92 12.10
N GLN A 215 -13.06 -21.98 13.32
CA GLN A 215 -11.66 -21.66 13.63
C GLN A 215 -10.65 -22.49 12.80
N GLU A 216 -10.91 -23.78 12.61
CA GLU A 216 -10.04 -24.65 11.81
C GLU A 216 -10.03 -24.29 10.32
N ALA A 217 -11.19 -23.94 9.75
CA ALA A 217 -11.26 -23.48 8.36
C ALA A 217 -10.56 -22.13 8.17
N VAL A 218 -10.68 -21.22 9.14
CA VAL A 218 -9.97 -19.94 9.14
C VAL A 218 -8.46 -20.16 9.20
N ALA A 219 -7.98 -21.03 10.10
CA ALA A 219 -6.57 -21.35 10.23
C ALA A 219 -6.04 -22.01 8.95
N ALA A 220 -6.76 -22.98 8.38
CA ALA A 220 -6.37 -23.63 7.13
C ALA A 220 -6.24 -22.63 5.97
N SER A 221 -7.25 -21.76 5.78
CA SER A 221 -7.20 -20.68 4.78
C SER A 221 -6.02 -19.73 5.01
N PHE A 222 -5.75 -19.37 6.26
CA PHE A 222 -4.63 -18.50 6.61
C PHE A 222 -3.27 -19.15 6.26
N ARG A 223 -3.09 -20.45 6.55
CA ARG A 223 -1.87 -21.19 6.17
C ARG A 223 -1.68 -21.23 4.65
N THR A 224 -2.75 -21.47 3.89
CA THR A 224 -2.70 -21.45 2.42
C THR A 224 -2.27 -20.08 1.90
N GLU A 225 -2.83 -18.99 2.42
CA GLU A 225 -2.45 -17.63 2.03
C GLU A 225 -1.00 -17.30 2.37
N LEU A 226 -0.51 -17.69 3.55
CA LEU A 226 0.89 -17.47 3.92
C LEU A 226 1.86 -18.30 3.09
N GLY A 227 1.50 -19.55 2.77
CA GLY A 227 2.27 -20.36 1.83
C GLY A 227 2.33 -19.75 0.43
N ALA A 228 1.23 -19.17 -0.05
CA ALA A 228 1.21 -18.42 -1.31
C ALA A 228 2.07 -17.15 -1.24
N LEU A 229 1.92 -16.35 -0.19
CA LEU A 229 2.70 -15.15 0.05
C LEU A 229 4.20 -15.42 0.01
N ALA A 230 4.66 -16.48 0.71
CA ALA A 230 6.07 -16.86 0.75
C ALA A 230 6.62 -17.25 -0.63
N ARG A 231 5.81 -17.91 -1.47
CA ARG A 231 6.21 -18.24 -2.85
C ARG A 231 6.24 -16.99 -3.73
N ASP A 232 5.17 -16.20 -3.69
CA ASP A 232 5.00 -15.04 -4.56
C ASP A 232 6.08 -13.97 -4.29
N VAL A 233 6.39 -13.71 -3.01
CA VAL A 233 7.43 -12.74 -2.65
C VAL A 233 8.82 -13.18 -3.12
N ARG A 234 9.10 -14.49 -3.10
CA ARG A 234 10.36 -15.04 -3.65
C ARG A 234 10.44 -14.90 -5.16
N LEU A 235 9.35 -15.17 -5.87
CA LEU A 235 9.31 -15.00 -7.33
C LEU A 235 9.55 -13.53 -7.72
N VAL A 236 8.89 -12.61 -7.03
CA VAL A 236 9.10 -11.17 -7.21
C VAL A 236 10.56 -10.79 -6.93
N ALA A 237 11.13 -11.25 -5.81
CA ALA A 237 12.51 -10.96 -5.44
C ALA A 237 13.53 -11.56 -6.43
N ALA A 238 13.30 -12.78 -6.93
CA ALA A 238 14.17 -13.41 -7.92
C ALA A 238 14.17 -12.64 -9.25
N ALA A 239 12.99 -12.24 -9.74
CA ALA A 239 12.89 -11.39 -10.92
C ALA A 239 13.57 -10.03 -10.71
N GLY A 240 13.33 -9.40 -9.55
CA GLY A 240 13.93 -8.12 -9.18
C GLY A 240 15.45 -8.17 -9.12
N ARG A 241 16.03 -9.20 -8.51
CA ARG A 241 17.49 -9.40 -8.48
C ARG A 241 18.09 -9.59 -9.87
N LYS A 242 17.38 -10.30 -10.77
CA LYS A 242 17.82 -10.48 -12.16
C LYS A 242 17.87 -9.12 -12.89
N ASN A 243 16.81 -8.32 -12.76
CA ASN A 243 16.74 -6.99 -13.36
C ASN A 243 17.80 -6.04 -12.76
N LEU A 244 17.95 -6.07 -11.43
CA LEU A 244 18.95 -5.27 -10.72
C LEU A 244 20.38 -5.59 -11.16
N ALA A 245 20.71 -6.87 -11.38
CA ALA A 245 22.02 -7.28 -11.87
C ALA A 245 22.29 -6.74 -13.29
N ARG A 246 21.28 -6.73 -14.16
CA ARG A 246 21.37 -6.13 -15.50
C ARG A 246 21.63 -4.63 -15.41
N GLU A 247 20.82 -3.91 -14.65
CA GLU A 247 20.92 -2.44 -14.48
C GLU A 247 22.29 -2.04 -13.90
N ARG A 248 22.79 -2.79 -12.91
CA ARG A 248 24.15 -2.60 -12.39
C ARG A 248 25.22 -2.77 -13.48
N GLY A 249 25.08 -3.80 -14.31
CA GLY A 249 25.97 -4.04 -15.44
C GLY A 249 25.96 -2.88 -16.43
N GLU A 250 24.80 -2.28 -16.69
CA GLU A 250 24.66 -1.11 -17.56
C GLU A 250 25.34 0.13 -16.97
N VAL A 251 25.13 0.42 -15.68
CA VAL A 251 25.79 1.53 -14.97
C VAL A 251 27.32 1.35 -14.95
N GLU A 252 27.80 0.15 -14.65
CA GLU A 252 29.24 -0.16 -14.65
C GLU A 252 29.86 -0.05 -16.06
N ALA A 253 29.16 -0.52 -17.09
CA ALA A 253 29.62 -0.40 -18.47
C ALA A 253 29.70 1.06 -18.90
N GLY A 254 28.69 1.86 -18.56
CA GLY A 254 28.68 3.32 -18.78
C GLY A 254 29.88 3.99 -18.13
N ALA A 255 30.17 3.66 -16.87
CA ALA A 255 31.31 4.23 -16.14
C ALA A 255 32.67 3.86 -16.76
N ARG A 256 32.78 2.69 -17.41
CA ARG A 256 34.01 2.20 -18.06
C ARG A 256 34.20 2.70 -19.49
N ALA A 257 33.16 3.19 -20.16
CA ALA A 257 33.23 3.59 -21.57
C ALA A 257 34.19 4.77 -21.84
N GLY A 258 34.58 5.52 -20.80
CA GLY A 258 35.48 6.66 -20.90
C GLY A 258 34.82 7.88 -21.58
N GLY A 259 35.46 9.05 -21.48
CA GLY A 259 34.95 10.28 -22.11
C GLY A 259 33.75 10.93 -21.41
N LEU A 260 33.37 10.47 -20.22
CA LEU A 260 32.34 11.09 -19.40
C LEU A 260 32.81 12.42 -18.81
N SER A 261 31.92 13.41 -18.80
CA SER A 261 32.06 14.60 -17.99
C SER A 261 32.03 14.27 -16.49
N ALA A 262 32.45 15.22 -15.65
CA ALA A 262 32.36 15.08 -14.20
C ALA A 262 30.91 14.91 -13.72
N SER A 263 29.94 15.56 -14.41
CA SER A 263 28.51 15.44 -14.11
C SER A 263 28.01 14.03 -14.39
N GLU A 264 28.25 13.51 -15.60
CA GLU A 264 27.81 12.16 -15.98
C GLU A 264 28.44 11.07 -15.09
N SER A 265 29.69 11.26 -14.69
CA SER A 265 30.36 10.37 -13.74
C SER A 265 29.71 10.39 -12.36
N ALA A 266 29.28 11.57 -11.89
CA ALA A 266 28.56 11.72 -10.62
C ALA A 266 27.16 11.09 -10.67
N ASP A 267 26.45 11.24 -11.80
CA ASP A 267 25.12 10.69 -12.03
C ASP A 267 25.16 9.15 -12.02
N LEU A 268 26.09 8.54 -12.75
CA LEU A 268 26.28 7.09 -12.75
C LEU A 268 26.64 6.56 -11.35
N ALA A 269 27.50 7.27 -10.61
CA ALA A 269 27.81 6.90 -9.24
C ALA A 269 26.59 7.00 -8.31
N ALA A 270 25.71 7.98 -8.53
CA ALA A 270 24.47 8.12 -7.77
C ALA A 270 23.46 7.02 -8.13
N MET A 271 23.30 6.69 -9.41
CA MET A 271 22.51 5.54 -9.86
C MET A 271 23.01 4.24 -9.22
N GLY A 272 24.32 4.00 -9.18
CA GLY A 272 24.90 2.85 -8.48
C GLY A 272 24.46 2.76 -7.00
N ARG A 273 24.48 3.89 -6.27
CA ARG A 273 24.00 3.94 -4.88
C ARG A 273 22.49 3.68 -4.77
N MET A 274 21.68 4.16 -5.72
CA MET A 274 20.24 3.86 -5.73
C MET A 274 19.97 2.36 -5.90
N LEU A 275 20.72 1.69 -6.79
CA LEU A 275 20.67 0.24 -7.01
C LEU A 275 21.20 -0.55 -5.80
N ASP A 276 22.08 0.03 -4.99
CA ASP A 276 22.51 -0.55 -3.70
C ASP A 276 21.42 -0.49 -2.63
N GLU A 277 20.68 0.61 -2.54
CA GLU A 277 19.51 0.67 -1.68
C GLU A 277 18.42 -0.29 -2.14
N GLU A 278 18.20 -0.42 -3.45
CA GLU A 278 17.21 -1.34 -4.03
C GLU A 278 17.51 -2.81 -3.71
N ALA A 279 18.78 -3.20 -3.71
CA ALA A 279 19.19 -4.54 -3.28
C ALA A 279 18.68 -4.90 -1.87
N LYS A 280 18.60 -3.91 -0.97
CA LYS A 280 18.09 -4.10 0.40
C LYS A 280 16.59 -4.41 0.42
N VAL A 281 15.82 -3.95 -0.57
CA VAL A 281 14.41 -4.33 -0.73
C VAL A 281 14.28 -5.82 -1.01
N PHE A 282 15.16 -6.39 -1.84
CA PHE A 282 15.11 -7.82 -2.12
C PHE A 282 15.62 -8.67 -0.95
N ALA A 283 16.55 -8.16 -0.14
CA ALA A 283 16.87 -8.80 1.15
C ALA A 283 15.66 -8.77 2.11
N LEU A 284 14.91 -7.68 2.16
CA LEU A 284 13.66 -7.58 2.92
C LEU A 284 12.62 -8.60 2.42
N ALA A 285 12.58 -8.88 1.12
CA ALA A 285 11.71 -9.90 0.55
C ALA A 285 11.98 -11.31 1.11
N ASP A 286 13.24 -11.63 1.42
CA ASP A 286 13.61 -12.89 2.07
C ASP A 286 13.11 -12.93 3.52
N ASP A 287 13.24 -11.81 4.26
CA ASP A 287 12.69 -11.67 5.62
C ASP A 287 11.18 -11.91 5.63
N ILE A 288 10.45 -11.36 4.63
CA ILE A 288 9.01 -11.56 4.46
C ILE A 288 8.68 -13.02 4.17
N ALA A 289 9.43 -13.65 3.25
CA ALA A 289 9.21 -15.06 2.90
C ALA A 289 9.40 -15.97 4.12
N ALA A 290 10.51 -15.80 4.84
CA ALA A 290 10.83 -16.57 6.03
C ALA A 290 9.81 -16.34 7.16
N LEU A 291 9.36 -15.10 7.34
CA LEU A 291 8.28 -14.77 8.28
C LEU A 291 6.98 -15.47 7.88
N ALA A 292 6.56 -15.39 6.61
CA ALA A 292 5.33 -16.02 6.13
C ALA A 292 5.37 -17.55 6.29
N GLU A 293 6.50 -18.20 6.01
CA GLU A 293 6.66 -19.64 6.22
C GLU A 293 6.56 -20.04 7.68
N ARG A 294 7.28 -19.34 8.56
CA ARG A 294 7.20 -19.60 10.00
C ARG A 294 5.77 -19.47 10.52
N GLU A 295 5.07 -18.43 10.07
CA GLU A 295 3.72 -18.11 10.53
C GLU A 295 2.66 -19.01 9.88
N SER A 296 3.00 -19.70 8.77
CA SER A 296 2.16 -20.73 8.16
C SER A 296 1.98 -21.98 9.04
N ALA A 297 2.75 -22.12 10.12
CA ALA A 297 2.52 -23.15 11.13
C ALA A 297 1.47 -22.74 12.19
N THR A 298 0.92 -21.52 12.12
CA THR A 298 -0.06 -21.02 13.09
C THR A 298 -1.32 -21.90 13.13
N THR A 299 -1.63 -22.40 14.32
CA THR A 299 -2.82 -23.23 14.58
C THR A 299 -4.05 -22.38 14.87
N ALA A 300 -5.24 -22.97 14.78
CA ALA A 300 -6.49 -22.32 15.17
C ALA A 300 -6.47 -21.84 16.63
N ALA A 301 -5.94 -22.68 17.53
CA ALA A 301 -5.78 -22.35 18.94
C ALA A 301 -4.78 -21.21 19.19
N ALA A 302 -3.72 -21.10 18.39
CA ALA A 302 -2.80 -19.97 18.46
C ALA A 302 -3.48 -18.67 17.98
N LEU A 303 -4.09 -18.70 16.80
CA LEU A 303 -4.76 -17.54 16.18
C LEU A 303 -5.89 -16.97 17.05
N THR A 304 -6.64 -17.82 17.75
CA THR A 304 -7.74 -17.40 18.63
C THR A 304 -7.23 -16.76 19.93
N ARG A 305 -6.07 -17.20 20.44
CA ARG A 305 -5.47 -16.66 21.68
C ARG A 305 -4.76 -15.33 21.48
N GLN A 306 -4.44 -14.95 20.25
CA GLN A 306 -3.77 -13.68 19.96
C GLN A 306 -4.63 -12.49 20.39
N ALA A 307 -4.11 -11.63 21.25
CA ALA A 307 -4.79 -10.40 21.66
C ALA A 307 -4.93 -9.38 20.52
N SER A 308 -4.07 -9.46 19.51
CA SER A 308 -4.02 -8.60 18.31
C SER A 308 -3.43 -9.37 17.12
N PRO A 309 -3.59 -8.95 15.86
CA PRO A 309 -2.98 -9.65 14.72
C PRO A 309 -1.45 -9.51 14.74
N GLU A 310 -0.74 -10.45 15.36
CA GLU A 310 0.70 -10.36 15.61
C GLU A 310 1.53 -10.29 14.32
N LEU A 311 1.14 -11.05 13.29
CA LEU A 311 1.81 -10.99 12.00
C LEU A 311 1.64 -9.61 11.33
N LEU A 312 0.49 -8.95 11.49
CA LEU A 312 0.29 -7.59 11.00
C LEU A 312 1.30 -6.61 11.65
N ALA A 313 1.58 -6.75 12.95
CA ALA A 313 2.58 -5.92 13.62
C ALA A 313 3.99 -6.16 13.06
N LYS A 314 4.41 -7.42 12.91
CA LYS A 314 5.70 -7.79 12.32
C LYS A 314 5.84 -7.29 10.87
N LEU A 315 4.80 -7.42 10.06
CA LEU A 315 4.79 -6.90 8.69
C LEU A 315 4.82 -5.37 8.65
N SER A 316 4.24 -4.69 9.64
CA SER A 316 4.32 -3.22 9.75
C SER A 316 5.75 -2.75 10.04
N GLU A 317 6.53 -3.51 10.80
CA GLU A 317 7.96 -3.21 10.99
C GLU A 317 8.75 -3.38 9.69
N LEU A 318 8.43 -4.40 8.89
CA LEU A 318 9.05 -4.59 7.57
C LEU A 318 8.64 -3.49 6.59
N GLU A 319 7.38 -3.05 6.63
CA GLU A 319 6.90 -1.88 5.88
C GLU A 319 7.74 -0.63 6.23
N LEU A 320 7.95 -0.34 7.52
CA LEU A 320 8.78 0.79 7.95
C LEU A 320 10.23 0.71 7.44
N ARG A 321 10.82 -0.50 7.42
CA ARG A 321 12.15 -0.72 6.83
C ARG A 321 12.14 -0.45 5.32
N PHE A 322 11.13 -0.91 4.59
CA PHE A 322 10.95 -0.59 3.17
C PHE A 322 10.92 0.92 2.94
N HIS A 323 10.18 1.66 3.77
CA HIS A 323 10.09 3.11 3.66
C HIS A 323 11.42 3.82 3.96
N ALA A 324 12.21 3.32 4.91
CA ALA A 324 13.54 3.86 5.16
C ALA A 324 14.45 3.70 3.93
N ILE A 325 14.40 2.54 3.27
CA ILE A 325 15.17 2.26 2.04
C ILE A 325 14.75 3.21 0.91
N THR A 326 13.45 3.33 0.64
CA THR A 326 12.94 4.22 -0.41
C THR A 326 13.18 5.70 -0.12
N THR A 327 13.19 6.12 1.15
CA THR A 327 13.58 7.48 1.55
C THR A 327 15.06 7.75 1.25
N ALA A 328 15.94 6.76 1.49
CA ALA A 328 17.35 6.88 1.13
C ALA A 328 17.54 7.00 -0.39
N GLN A 329 16.84 6.18 -1.19
CA GLN A 329 16.83 6.29 -2.65
C GLN A 329 16.39 7.69 -3.10
N THR A 330 15.31 8.22 -2.51
CA THR A 330 14.82 9.57 -2.81
C THR A 330 15.87 10.64 -2.53
N THR A 331 16.57 10.52 -1.41
CA THR A 331 17.59 11.49 -1.00
C THR A 331 18.78 11.48 -1.95
N ILE A 332 19.19 10.30 -2.40
CA ILE A 332 20.26 10.14 -3.40
C ILE A 332 19.81 10.78 -4.72
N ALA A 333 18.61 10.45 -5.17
CA ALA A 333 18.11 10.89 -6.46
C ALA A 333 17.86 12.43 -6.48
N ALA A 334 17.41 13.03 -5.39
CA ALA A 334 17.29 14.48 -5.26
C ALA A 334 18.65 15.21 -5.30
N GLY A 335 19.74 14.50 -5.01
CA GLY A 335 21.11 14.99 -5.18
C GLY A 335 21.60 14.99 -6.64
N ILE A 336 20.97 14.20 -7.52
CA ILE A 336 21.24 14.17 -8.97
C ILE A 336 20.59 15.36 -9.68
N ALA A 337 19.39 15.76 -9.23
CA ALA A 337 18.61 16.84 -9.85
C ALA A 337 19.10 18.27 -9.54
N ARG A 338 20.23 18.44 -8.84
CA ARG A 338 20.80 19.73 -8.42
C ARG A 338 22.14 19.98 -9.09
#